data_AF-A0A8S9SDU0-F1
#
_entry.id   AF-A0A8S9SDU0-F1
#
_cell.length_a   1.000
_cell.length_b   1.000
_cell.length_c   1.000
_cell.angle_alpha   90.00
_cell.angle_beta   90.00
_cell.angle_gamma   90.00
#
_symmetry.space_group_name_H-M   'P 1'
#
loop_
_entity.id
_entity.type
_entity.pdbx_description
1 polymer ?
#
loop_
_entity_poly.entity_id
_entity_poly.type
_entity_poly.pdbx_seq_one_letter_code
_entity_poly.pdbx_strand_id
1 'polypeptide(L)'
;MNHPRNALVLRVFKGDRFALLKQCYKTKKIEIWVTKNKINVEDGDDVVWMNFRTLSIPNFPGLVSNEYSSSKPSYFIDDKRLVMCSCDETGHPWIYIVKENKLISKVKLNSVVDPWPVHCTYFPSLVPVPGSPREEALLQV
;
A
#
# COMPACT_ATOMS: atom_id res chain seq x y z
N MET A 1 -12.75 -1.91 22.13
CA MET A 1 -12.34 -3.33 22.10
C MET A 1 -11.71 -3.64 20.75
N ASN A 2 -10.47 -4.16 20.75
CA ASN A 2 -9.79 -4.60 19.53
C ASN A 2 -10.32 -5.98 19.14
N HIS A 3 -11.01 -6.10 18.01
CA HIS A 3 -11.44 -7.39 17.49
C HIS A 3 -10.22 -8.14 16.92
N PRO A 4 -10.06 -9.45 17.12
CA PRO A 4 -8.86 -10.19 16.69
C PRO A 4 -8.65 -10.16 15.17
N ARG A 5 -9.73 -9.98 14.39
CA ARG A 5 -9.67 -9.83 12.93
C ARG A 5 -9.43 -8.38 12.45
N ASN A 6 -9.28 -7.41 13.35
CA ASN A 6 -8.91 -6.05 12.95
C ASN A 6 -7.53 -6.06 12.30
N ALA A 7 -7.36 -5.29 11.23
CA ALA A 7 -6.08 -5.19 10.55
C ALA A 7 -5.30 -3.95 11.02
N LEU A 8 -3.99 -4.11 11.15
CA LEU A 8 -3.05 -3.02 11.36
C LEU A 8 -1.89 -3.21 10.42
N VAL A 9 -1.61 -2.24 9.55
CA VAL A 9 -0.49 -2.37 8.63
C VAL A 9 0.28 -1.08 8.38
N LEU A 10 1.60 -1.20 8.41
CA LEU A 10 2.57 -0.13 8.23
C LEU A 10 3.15 -0.16 6.80
N ARG A 11 3.30 1.02 6.18
CA ARG A 11 3.91 1.19 4.86
C ARG A 11 4.72 2.48 4.78
N VAL A 12 5.64 2.52 3.81
CA VAL A 12 6.30 3.76 3.38
C VAL A 12 5.27 4.69 2.74
N PHE A 13 5.35 5.97 3.06
CA PHE A 13 4.50 7.04 2.55
C PHE A 13 5.39 8.15 1.98
N LYS A 14 5.23 8.47 0.69
CA LYS A 14 6.03 9.48 -0.03
C LYS A 14 7.57 9.30 0.09
N GLY A 15 8.04 8.09 0.35
CA GLY A 15 9.46 7.71 0.35
C GLY A 15 10.19 7.88 1.68
N ASP A 16 9.77 8.83 2.52
CA ASP A 16 10.52 9.26 3.71
C ASP A 16 9.67 9.35 4.99
N ARG A 17 8.38 8.98 4.88
CA ARG A 17 7.41 8.94 5.98
C ARG A 17 6.77 7.57 6.07
N PHE A 18 5.99 7.34 7.13
CA PHE A 18 5.16 6.14 7.25
C PHE A 18 3.67 6.45 7.17
N ALA A 19 2.93 5.46 6.65
CA ALA A 19 1.49 5.36 6.75
C ALA A 19 1.11 4.11 7.57
N LEU A 20 0.18 4.29 8.50
CA LEU A 20 -0.41 3.24 9.31
C LEU A 20 -1.90 3.12 8.96
N LEU A 21 -2.28 1.99 8.36
CA LEU A 21 -3.66 1.69 7.98
C LEU A 21 -4.26 0.77 9.04
N LYS A 22 -5.37 1.20 9.63
CA LYS A 22 -6.12 0.46 10.65
C LYS A 22 -7.48 0.10 10.08
N GLN A 23 -7.85 -1.17 10.03
CA GLN A 23 -9.18 -1.57 9.57
C GLN A 23 -9.97 -2.27 10.67
N CYS A 24 -11.19 -1.81 10.89
CA CYS A 24 -12.17 -2.54 11.69
C CYS A 24 -12.75 -3.69 10.86
N TYR A 25 -12.64 -4.93 11.35
CA TYR A 25 -13.17 -6.09 10.65
C TYR A 25 -14.68 -6.01 10.42
N LYS A 26 -15.43 -5.56 11.43
CA LYS A 26 -16.89 -5.52 11.44
C LYS A 26 -17.44 -4.42 10.53
N THR A 27 -16.93 -3.20 10.66
CA THR A 27 -17.44 -2.04 9.91
C THR A 27 -16.73 -1.83 8.57
N LYS A 28 -15.63 -2.55 8.32
CA LYS A 28 -14.71 -2.34 7.18
C LYS A 28 -14.10 -0.94 7.08
N LYS A 29 -14.37 -0.06 8.06
CA LYS A 29 -13.78 1.28 8.18
C LYS A 29 -12.26 1.17 8.20
N ILE A 30 -11.58 1.92 7.35
CA ILE A 30 -10.13 2.04 7.29
C ILE A 30 -9.75 3.44 7.76
N GLU A 31 -8.92 3.53 8.80
CA GLU A 31 -8.27 4.78 9.21
C GLU A 31 -6.84 4.76 8.69
N ILE A 32 -6.47 5.81 7.97
CA ILE A 32 -5.13 6.03 7.43
C ILE A 32 -4.50 7.13 8.27
N TRP A 33 -3.44 6.78 8.98
CA TRP A 33 -2.60 7.70 9.73
C TRP A 33 -1.27 7.84 9.01
N VAL A 34 -0.69 9.03 9.01
CA VAL A 34 0.65 9.25 8.45
C VAL A 34 1.52 9.99 9.44
N THR A 35 2.83 9.79 9.36
CA THR A 35 3.75 10.65 10.12
C THR A 35 3.66 12.07 9.56
N LYS A 36 3.64 13.05 10.45
CA LYS A 36 3.53 14.46 10.06
C LYS A 36 4.78 14.90 9.31
N ASN A 37 5.94 14.58 9.86
CA ASN A 37 7.25 14.92 9.32
C ASN A 37 7.96 13.68 8.77
N LYS A 38 9.02 13.93 7.99
CA LYS A 38 10.02 12.93 7.62
C LYS A 38 10.57 12.27 8.89
N ILE A 39 10.87 10.98 8.80
CA ILE A 39 11.45 10.23 9.91
C ILE A 39 12.97 10.29 9.77
N ASN A 40 13.63 10.91 10.75
CA ASN A 40 15.08 10.97 10.85
C ASN A 40 15.49 10.25 12.15
N VAL A 41 16.50 9.39 12.07
CA VAL A 41 17.01 8.64 13.23
C VAL A 41 17.79 9.55 14.18
N GLU A 42 18.33 10.67 13.66
CA GLU A 42 19.24 11.57 14.37
C GLU A 42 18.53 12.61 15.23
N ASP A 43 17.28 12.95 14.91
CA ASP A 43 16.57 14.08 15.54
C ASP A 43 16.13 13.78 16.98
N GLY A 44 16.07 12.50 17.39
CA GLY A 44 15.70 12.09 18.76
C GLY A 44 14.26 12.42 19.19
N ASP A 45 13.54 13.22 18.40
CA ASP A 45 12.17 13.66 18.63
C ASP A 45 11.13 12.53 18.45
N ASP A 46 10.01 12.66 19.16
CA ASP A 46 8.88 11.75 19.05
C ASP A 46 8.25 11.76 17.65
N VAL A 47 7.90 10.58 17.15
CA VAL A 47 7.19 10.44 15.87
C VAL A 47 5.74 10.92 16.01
N VAL A 48 5.46 12.11 15.48
CA VAL A 48 4.10 12.67 15.47
C VAL A 48 3.27 12.05 14.34
N TRP A 49 2.16 11.43 14.70
CA TRP A 49 1.17 10.89 13.77
C TRP A 49 -0.02 11.84 13.60
N MET A 50 -0.51 11.96 12.38
CA MET A 50 -1.75 12.70 12.07
C MET A 50 -2.73 11.81 11.32
N ASN A 51 -4.03 11.97 11.60
CA ASN A 51 -5.05 11.29 10.84
C ASN A 51 -5.06 11.87 9.42
N PHE A 52 -4.66 11.07 8.45
CA PHE A 52 -4.66 11.48 7.05
C PHE A 52 -6.08 11.40 6.48
N ARG A 53 -6.78 10.29 6.78
CA ARG A 53 -8.14 10.06 6.31
C ARG A 53 -8.82 8.89 7.02
N THR A 54 -10.15 8.91 6.99
CA THR A 54 -10.99 7.75 7.23
C THR A 54 -11.75 7.36 5.96
N LEU A 55 -11.74 6.08 5.62
CA LEU A 55 -12.53 5.45 4.56
C LEU A 55 -13.59 4.54 5.19
N SER A 56 -14.81 4.60 4.69
CA SER A 56 -15.93 3.74 5.06
C SER A 56 -16.74 3.46 3.81
N ILE A 57 -16.19 2.58 2.97
CA ILE A 57 -16.80 2.19 1.70
C ILE A 57 -17.50 0.84 1.90
N PRO A 58 -18.81 0.72 1.57
CA PRO A 58 -19.52 -0.55 1.66
C PRO A 58 -18.83 -1.62 0.81
N ASN A 59 -18.76 -2.85 1.34
CA ASN A 59 -18.17 -4.02 0.66
C ASN A 59 -16.72 -3.81 0.18
N PHE A 60 -15.98 -2.90 0.82
CA PHE A 60 -14.57 -2.69 0.49
C PHE A 60 -13.72 -3.87 1.00
N PRO A 61 -12.73 -4.34 0.22
CA PRO A 61 -11.91 -5.47 0.63
C PRO A 61 -11.14 -5.23 1.94
N GLY A 62 -10.76 -6.33 2.57
CA GLY A 62 -9.91 -6.31 3.76
C GLY A 62 -8.49 -5.82 3.46
N LEU A 63 -7.79 -5.28 4.47
CA LEU A 63 -6.34 -5.03 4.45
C LEU A 63 -5.50 -6.28 4.76
N VAL A 64 -6.15 -7.35 5.19
CA VAL A 64 -5.55 -8.66 5.48
C VAL A 64 -6.29 -9.72 4.68
N SER A 65 -5.61 -10.84 4.46
CA SER A 65 -6.16 -12.04 3.83
C SER A 65 -7.49 -12.44 4.47
N ASN A 66 -8.41 -12.93 3.64
CA ASN A 66 -9.70 -13.44 4.07
C ASN A 66 -9.76 -14.96 3.84
N GLU A 67 -10.86 -15.58 4.25
CA GLU A 67 -11.05 -17.03 4.13
C GLU A 67 -11.08 -17.51 2.66
N TYR A 68 -11.30 -16.60 1.70
CA TYR A 68 -11.41 -16.86 0.26
C TYR A 68 -10.12 -16.56 -0.50
N SER A 69 -9.10 -16.02 0.17
CA SER A 69 -7.83 -15.64 -0.44
C SER A 69 -6.71 -15.78 0.58
N SER A 70 -5.83 -16.75 0.34
CA SER A 70 -4.62 -16.98 1.12
C SER A 70 -3.58 -15.85 0.94
N SER A 71 -3.76 -14.98 -0.05
CA SER A 71 -2.81 -13.92 -0.36
C SER A 71 -3.14 -12.62 0.37
N LYS A 72 -2.10 -11.87 0.74
CA LYS A 72 -2.26 -10.55 1.37
C LYS A 72 -2.54 -9.51 0.28
N PRO A 73 -3.51 -8.61 0.48
CA PRO A 73 -3.75 -7.52 -0.46
C PRO A 73 -2.52 -6.60 -0.51
N SER A 74 -2.23 -6.09 -1.70
CA SER A 74 -1.23 -5.03 -1.87
C SER A 74 -1.91 -3.69 -1.92
N TYR A 75 -1.27 -2.65 -1.41
CA TYR A 75 -1.83 -1.31 -1.43
C TYR A 75 -0.74 -0.27 -1.44
N PHE A 76 -1.08 0.88 -1.99
CA PHE A 76 -0.22 2.02 -2.17
C PHE A 76 -1.07 3.28 -2.00
N ILE A 77 -0.48 4.29 -1.37
CA ILE A 77 -1.12 5.58 -1.17
C ILE A 77 -0.40 6.59 -2.07
N ASP A 78 -1.13 7.11 -3.05
CA ASP A 78 -0.68 8.17 -3.93
C ASP A 78 -1.43 9.45 -3.65
N ASP A 79 -0.77 10.46 -3.12
CA ASP A 79 -1.41 11.73 -2.75
C ASP A 79 -2.74 11.51 -1.98
N LYS A 80 -3.89 11.74 -2.62
CA LYS A 80 -5.24 11.60 -2.06
C LYS A 80 -5.93 10.27 -2.41
N ARG A 81 -5.24 9.31 -3.01
CA ARG A 81 -5.77 8.04 -3.50
C ARG A 81 -5.20 6.86 -2.72
N LEU A 82 -6.06 5.92 -2.36
CA LEU A 82 -5.66 4.58 -1.94
C LEU A 82 -5.89 3.66 -3.15
N VAL A 83 -4.82 3.05 -3.64
CA VAL A 83 -4.86 1.98 -4.63
C VAL A 83 -4.67 0.66 -3.90
N MET A 84 -5.55 -0.30 -4.13
CA MET A 84 -5.49 -1.62 -3.50
C MET A 84 -5.71 -2.70 -4.55
N CYS A 85 -4.85 -3.71 -4.56
CA CYS A 85 -5.08 -4.95 -5.30
C CYS A 85 -5.49 -6.02 -4.29
N SER A 86 -6.67 -6.62 -4.49
CA SER A 86 -7.22 -7.64 -3.60
C SER A 86 -8.21 -8.53 -4.34
N CYS A 87 -8.49 -9.72 -3.79
CA CYS A 87 -9.59 -10.54 -4.26
C CYS A 87 -10.92 -9.90 -3.87
N ASP A 88 -11.92 -10.04 -4.74
CA ASP A 88 -13.29 -9.95 -4.26
C ASP A 88 -13.70 -11.21 -3.48
N GLU A 89 -14.95 -11.24 -3.04
CA GLU A 89 -15.55 -12.38 -2.32
C GLU A 89 -15.63 -13.68 -3.15
N THR A 90 -15.49 -13.59 -4.47
CA THR A 90 -15.47 -14.75 -5.39
C THR A 90 -14.04 -15.20 -5.74
N GLY A 91 -13.02 -14.60 -5.11
CA GLY A 91 -11.62 -14.92 -5.36
C GLY A 91 -11.03 -14.27 -6.60
N HIS A 92 -11.79 -13.44 -7.34
CA HIS A 92 -11.30 -12.81 -8.55
C HIS A 92 -10.41 -11.59 -8.25
N PRO A 93 -9.32 -11.38 -9.01
CA PRO A 93 -8.44 -10.24 -8.81
C PRO A 93 -8.99 -8.91 -9.30
N TRP A 94 -8.89 -7.88 -8.45
CA TRP A 94 -9.31 -6.53 -8.74
C TRP A 94 -8.34 -5.49 -8.23
N ILE A 95 -8.20 -4.41 -9.00
CA ILE A 95 -7.59 -3.15 -8.56
C ILE A 95 -8.72 -2.19 -8.18
N TYR A 96 -8.71 -1.74 -6.94
CA TYR A 96 -9.62 -0.75 -6.37
C TYR A 96 -8.88 0.57 -6.25
N ILE A 97 -9.43 1.63 -6.81
CA ILE A 97 -8.91 2.99 -6.66
C ILE A 97 -9.94 3.79 -5.87
N VAL A 98 -9.53 4.26 -4.70
CA VAL A 98 -10.37 5.05 -3.79
C VAL A 98 -9.82 6.45 -3.69
N LYS A 99 -10.70 7.44 -3.78
CA LYS A 99 -10.40 8.85 -3.51
C LYS A 99 -11.47 9.41 -2.59
N GLU A 100 -11.05 10.25 -1.64
CA GLU A 100 -11.89 10.76 -0.57
C GLU A 100 -12.54 9.61 0.18
N ASN A 101 -13.85 9.42 0.09
CA ASN A 101 -14.53 8.28 0.68
C ASN A 101 -15.36 7.51 -0.37
N LYS A 102 -14.87 7.47 -1.60
CA LYS A 102 -15.59 6.91 -2.75
C LYS A 102 -14.67 6.01 -3.57
N LEU A 103 -15.22 4.87 -3.99
CA LEU A 103 -14.59 4.02 -4.99
C LEU A 103 -14.72 4.73 -6.35
N ILE A 104 -13.60 5.20 -6.90
CA ILE A 104 -13.58 5.94 -8.18
C ILE A 104 -13.32 5.04 -9.38
N SER A 105 -12.69 3.89 -9.17
CA SER A 105 -12.48 2.88 -10.21
C SER A 105 -12.32 1.50 -9.59
N LYS A 106 -12.80 0.48 -10.31
CA LYS A 106 -12.65 -0.93 -9.98
C LYS A 106 -12.32 -1.67 -11.28
N VAL A 107 -11.09 -2.14 -11.41
CA VAL A 107 -10.57 -2.75 -12.65
C VAL A 107 -10.33 -4.24 -12.42
N LYS A 108 -10.96 -5.09 -13.24
CA LYS A 108 -10.77 -6.54 -13.18
C LYS A 108 -9.43 -6.90 -13.81
N LEU A 109 -8.65 -7.76 -13.16
CA LEU A 109 -7.48 -8.36 -13.77
C LEU A 109 -7.90 -9.68 -14.44
N ASN A 110 -7.75 -9.77 -15.76
CA ASN A 110 -8.08 -10.99 -16.51
C ASN A 110 -6.85 -11.89 -16.55
N SER A 111 -6.97 -13.12 -16.04
CA SER A 111 -5.93 -14.17 -16.02
C SER A 111 -4.62 -13.75 -15.36
N VAL A 112 -4.49 -14.07 -14.07
CA VAL A 112 -3.18 -14.23 -13.41
C VAL A 112 -2.83 -15.72 -13.51
N VAL A 113 -1.66 -16.04 -14.05
CA VAL A 113 -1.24 -17.39 -14.48
C VAL A 113 -0.98 -18.35 -13.28
N ASP A 114 -1.27 -17.91 -12.05
CA ASP A 114 -0.97 -18.62 -10.79
C ASP A 114 -2.00 -18.28 -9.70
N PRO A 115 -2.05 -18.99 -8.56
CA PRO A 115 -2.88 -18.62 -7.41
C PRO A 115 -2.32 -17.34 -6.79
N TRP A 116 -2.73 -16.24 -7.39
CA TRP A 116 -2.43 -14.86 -7.04
C TRP A 116 -1.02 -14.35 -7.37
N PRO A 117 -0.89 -13.12 -7.91
CA PRO A 117 0.41 -12.50 -8.10
C PRO A 117 1.10 -12.31 -6.75
N VAL A 118 2.31 -12.85 -6.63
CA VAL A 118 3.31 -12.40 -5.65
C VAL A 118 3.60 -10.94 -6.01
N HIS A 119 2.85 -10.01 -5.43
CA HIS A 119 2.97 -8.60 -5.76
C HIS A 119 4.30 -8.06 -5.21
N CYS A 120 5.28 -7.88 -6.11
CA CYS A 120 6.40 -7.00 -5.86
C CYS A 120 5.90 -5.55 -5.95
N THR A 121 5.67 -4.90 -4.81
CA THR A 121 5.46 -3.45 -4.79
C THR A 121 6.83 -2.78 -5.00
N TYR A 122 7.08 -2.27 -6.21
CA TYR A 122 8.25 -1.46 -6.49
C TYR A 122 8.03 -0.05 -5.95
N PHE A 123 8.76 0.29 -4.90
CA PHE A 123 8.89 1.67 -4.45
C PHE A 123 10.12 2.22 -5.17
N PRO A 124 9.98 3.17 -6.12
CA PRO A 124 11.15 3.78 -6.74
C PRO A 124 11.99 4.43 -5.64
N SER A 125 13.16 3.84 -5.39
CA SER A 125 14.21 4.50 -4.63
C SER A 125 14.64 5.73 -5.43
N LEU A 126 14.63 6.91 -4.80
CA LEU A 126 15.26 8.11 -5.36
C LEU A 126 16.78 8.10 -5.19
N VAL A 127 17.35 7.06 -4.55
CA VAL A 127 18.80 6.83 -4.57
C VAL A 127 19.13 6.32 -5.97
N PRO A 128 19.90 7.09 -6.78
CA PRO A 128 20.38 6.60 -8.06
C PRO A 128 21.11 5.29 -7.83
N VAL A 129 20.76 4.24 -8.58
CA VAL A 129 21.59 3.04 -8.61
C VAL A 129 22.98 3.50 -9.06
N PRO A 130 24.06 3.16 -8.34
CA PRO A 130 25.40 3.51 -8.77
C PRO A 130 25.56 3.05 -10.22
N GLY A 131 25.75 4.00 -11.13
CA GLY A 131 25.97 3.68 -12.53
C GLY A 131 27.18 2.76 -12.61
N SER A 132 27.06 1.64 -13.32
CA SER A 132 28.25 0.89 -13.72
C SER A 132 29.20 1.87 -14.41
N PRO A 133 30.52 1.82 -14.15
CA PRO A 133 31.48 2.62 -14.90
C PRO A 133 31.20 2.41 -16.39
N ARG A 134 30.97 3.50 -17.13
CA ARG A 134 30.93 3.40 -18.59
C ARG A 134 32.28 2.85 -19.03
N GLU A 135 32.29 1.83 -19.88
CA GLU A 135 33.47 1.44 -20.67
C GLU A 135 33.79 2.55 -21.70
N GLU A 136 34.12 3.75 -21.24
CA GLU A 136 34.78 4.76 -22.07
C GLU A 136 36.29 4.64 -21.83
N ALA A 137 36.88 3.49 -22.19
CA ALA A 137 38.32 3.27 -22.10
C ALA A 137 38.88 2.13 -22.97
N LEU A 138 38.40 1.87 -24.21
CA LEU A 138 39.11 0.91 -25.11
C LEU A 138 39.08 1.24 -26.61
N LEU A 139 38.89 2.50 -27.02
CA LEU A 139 39.16 2.90 -28.41
C LEU A 139 40.12 4.08 -28.47
N GLN A 140 41.37 3.82 -28.10
CA GLN A 140 42.52 4.47 -28.72
C GLN A 140 43.37 3.37 -29.37
N VAL A 141 43.21 3.21 -30.69
CA VAL A 141 44.22 2.67 -31.61
C VAL A 141 44.21 3.57 -32.84
#